data_AF-A0A535PII0-F1
#
_entry.id   AF-A0A535PII0-F1
#
_cell.length_a   1.000
_cell.length_b   1.000
_cell.length_c   1.000
_cell.angle_alpha   90.00
_cell.angle_beta   90.00
_cell.angle_gamma   90.00
#
_symmetry.space_group_name_H-M   'P 1'
#
loop_
_entity.id
_entity.type
_entity.pdbx_description
1 polymer ?
#
loop_
_entity_poly.entity_id
_entity_poly.type
_entity_poly.pdbx_seq_one_letter_code
_entity_poly.pdbx_strand_id
1 'polypeptide(L)'
;MDTSTIFSRLQFAFTISFHYLFPQFTMGLALLLVILKVLYVWRKDERYNSSAHFWGKIFAISFVFGVVTGIPMEFQFGTNWARFSAYSGEIIAQTLAMEGAFAFFLESAFLGIFLFGEQVFGQKMHLFSAIMLWLGTWASGGFIIATNSWMQHPVGYTMTPDGKLHLTNYWAVLFNPWIIPDFMHAISGAVISAAFVMTGLGAYYLLAKQHYDYARIFVTIGVIVGLIASAFQLFPTGDMEGSQVTAYQPTKLAAMEGLFQTESGAGIVIIGQPDMATGRLDNPIIVPDVLSVLTYRRWTAQVKGLNAFPPNQRP
;
A
#
# COMPACT_ATOMS: atom_id res chain seq x y z
N MET A 1 4.83 -19.85 -22.06
CA MET A 1 4.34 -19.85 -20.67
C MET A 1 3.22 -20.87 -20.60
N ASP A 2 3.20 -21.75 -19.61
CA ASP A 2 2.17 -22.80 -19.52
C ASP A 2 0.81 -22.19 -19.14
N THR A 3 -0.28 -22.76 -19.69
CA THR A 3 -1.67 -22.38 -19.45
C THR A 3 -2.01 -22.38 -17.96
N SER A 4 -1.47 -23.35 -17.21
CA SER A 4 -1.61 -23.44 -15.75
C SER A 4 -1.10 -22.16 -15.05
N THR A 5 0.07 -21.65 -15.47
CA THR A 5 0.69 -20.47 -14.87
C THR A 5 -0.11 -19.21 -15.16
N ILE A 6 -0.73 -19.12 -16.34
CA ILE A 6 -1.61 -17.99 -16.69
C ILE A 6 -2.83 -17.97 -15.78
N PHE A 7 -3.51 -19.11 -15.60
CA PHE A 7 -4.67 -19.20 -14.70
C PHE A 7 -4.30 -18.94 -13.24
N SER A 8 -3.15 -19.44 -12.76
CA SER A 8 -2.67 -19.14 -11.41
C SER A 8 -2.40 -17.65 -11.21
N ARG A 9 -1.82 -16.96 -12.21
CA ARG A 9 -1.63 -15.49 -12.16
C ARG A 9 -2.95 -14.74 -12.17
N LEU A 10 -3.90 -15.11 -13.03
CA LEU A 10 -5.22 -14.48 -13.09
C LEU A 10 -6.01 -14.66 -11.79
N GLN A 11 -6.00 -15.86 -11.23
CA GLN A 11 -6.66 -16.14 -9.96
C GLN A 11 -6.03 -15.34 -8.82
N PHE A 12 -4.69 -15.35 -8.71
CA PHE A 12 -4.00 -14.59 -7.68
C PHE A 12 -4.23 -13.08 -7.83
N ALA A 13 -4.19 -12.55 -9.07
CA ALA A 13 -4.48 -11.16 -9.36
C ALA A 13 -5.90 -10.76 -8.93
N PHE A 14 -6.91 -11.60 -9.21
CA PHE A 14 -8.28 -11.36 -8.75
C PHE A 14 -8.35 -11.35 -7.22
N THR A 15 -7.81 -12.38 -6.56
CA THR A 15 -7.89 -12.53 -5.10
C THR A 15 -7.18 -11.39 -4.39
N ILE A 16 -5.93 -11.06 -4.76
CA ILE A 16 -5.17 -10.00 -4.11
C ILE A 16 -5.78 -8.62 -4.37
N SER A 17 -6.26 -8.34 -5.59
CA SER A 17 -6.89 -7.06 -5.91
C SER A 17 -8.19 -6.85 -5.14
N PHE A 18 -9.02 -7.89 -5.04
CA PHE A 18 -10.26 -7.82 -4.26
C PHE A 18 -9.98 -7.71 -2.77
N HIS A 19 -9.01 -8.48 -2.27
CA HIS A 19 -8.58 -8.39 -0.88
C HIS A 19 -8.11 -6.97 -0.55
N TYR A 20 -7.24 -6.37 -1.36
CA TYR A 20 -6.60 -5.08 -1.09
C TYR A 20 -7.58 -3.90 -0.94
N LEU A 21 -8.81 -4.01 -1.45
CA LEU A 21 -9.86 -3.00 -1.23
C LEU A 21 -10.17 -2.76 0.27
N PHE A 22 -10.05 -3.81 1.09
CA PHE A 22 -10.42 -3.78 2.49
C PHE A 22 -9.31 -3.30 3.44
N PRO A 23 -8.10 -3.90 3.46
CA PRO A 23 -7.02 -3.46 4.34
C PRO A 23 -6.55 -2.04 3.97
N GLN A 24 -6.54 -1.68 2.67
CA GLN A 24 -6.21 -0.31 2.26
C GLN A 24 -7.15 0.71 2.90
N PHE A 25 -8.45 0.40 2.92
CA PHE A 25 -9.43 1.28 3.53
C PHE A 25 -9.33 1.28 5.06
N THR A 26 -9.16 0.12 5.72
CA THR A 26 -9.06 0.06 7.19
C THR A 26 -7.78 0.73 7.70
N MET A 27 -6.62 0.54 7.06
CA MET A 27 -5.35 1.20 7.43
C MET A 27 -5.47 2.72 7.42
N GLY A 28 -6.12 3.29 6.39
CA GLY A 28 -6.37 4.72 6.32
C GLY A 28 -7.42 5.19 7.34
N LEU A 29 -8.52 4.44 7.48
CA LEU A 29 -9.63 4.81 8.36
C LEU A 29 -9.23 4.75 9.83
N ALA A 30 -8.32 3.86 10.23
CA ALA A 30 -7.84 3.77 11.61
C ALA A 30 -7.21 5.09 12.10
N LEU A 31 -6.41 5.75 11.24
CA LEU A 31 -5.87 7.08 11.56
C LEU A 31 -6.98 8.13 11.70
N LEU A 32 -7.99 8.10 10.83
CA LEU A 32 -9.13 9.02 10.90
C LEU A 32 -9.96 8.80 12.17
N LEU A 33 -10.11 7.56 12.64
CA LEU A 33 -10.75 7.24 13.92
C LEU A 33 -9.96 7.84 15.10
N VAL A 34 -8.63 7.73 15.09
CA VAL A 34 -7.78 8.39 16.10
C VAL A 34 -7.99 9.90 16.07
N ILE A 35 -7.98 10.54 14.89
CA ILE A 35 -8.20 11.98 14.76
C ILE A 35 -9.57 12.40 15.32
N LEU A 36 -10.65 11.68 14.98
CA LEU A 36 -11.98 11.92 15.52
C LEU A 36 -12.01 11.81 17.05
N LYS A 37 -11.39 10.78 17.61
CA LYS A 37 -11.33 10.58 19.06
C LYS A 37 -10.48 11.63 19.77
N VAL A 38 -9.36 12.04 19.19
CA VAL A 38 -8.52 13.13 19.72
C VAL A 38 -9.29 14.44 19.71
N LEU A 39 -9.97 14.78 18.61
CA LEU A 39 -10.79 15.98 18.50
C LEU A 39 -11.94 15.96 19.50
N TYR A 40 -12.58 14.82 19.73
CA TYR A 40 -13.57 14.66 20.78
C TYR A 40 -12.98 14.93 22.17
N VAL A 41 -11.85 14.29 22.51
CA VAL A 41 -11.23 14.46 23.84
C VAL A 41 -10.81 15.89 24.09
N TRP A 42 -10.35 16.60 23.05
CA TRP A 42 -9.92 17.99 23.11
C TRP A 42 -11.08 18.99 23.15
N ARG A 43 -12.05 18.87 22.24
CA ARG A 43 -13.16 19.83 22.08
C ARG A 43 -14.38 19.53 22.94
N LYS A 44 -14.51 18.30 23.46
CA LYS A 44 -15.68 17.78 24.18
C LYS A 44 -17.00 17.87 23.39
N ASP A 45 -16.91 17.87 22.07
CA ASP A 45 -18.06 17.92 21.17
C ASP A 45 -18.46 16.49 20.75
N GLU A 46 -19.60 16.03 21.25
CA GLU A 46 -20.10 14.67 21.08
C GLU A 46 -20.29 14.25 19.62
N ARG A 47 -20.38 15.20 18.69
CA ARG A 47 -20.47 14.91 17.25
C ARG A 47 -19.24 14.16 16.74
N TYR A 48 -18.04 14.46 17.26
CA TYR A 48 -16.82 13.73 16.89
C TYR A 48 -16.82 12.31 17.45
N ASN A 49 -17.39 12.10 18.64
CA ASN A 49 -17.50 10.77 19.22
C ASN A 49 -18.50 9.90 18.45
N SER A 50 -19.68 10.46 18.16
CA SER A 50 -20.70 9.81 17.34
C SER A 50 -20.18 9.48 15.94
N SER A 51 -19.35 10.37 15.38
CA SER A 51 -18.64 10.11 14.12
C SER A 51 -17.67 8.94 14.23
N ALA A 52 -16.88 8.86 15.30
CA ALA A 52 -15.95 7.76 15.54
C ALA A 52 -16.69 6.41 15.67
N HIS A 53 -17.86 6.39 16.32
CA HIS A 53 -18.72 5.20 16.38
C HIS A 53 -19.27 4.79 15.03
N PHE A 54 -19.76 5.75 14.25
CA PHE A 54 -20.28 5.51 12.90
C PHE A 54 -19.21 4.88 12.01
N TRP A 55 -18.04 5.51 11.92
CA TRP A 55 -16.92 5.01 11.15
C TRP A 55 -16.32 3.73 11.74
N GLY A 56 -16.40 3.53 13.06
CA GLY A 56 -16.02 2.30 13.73
C GLY A 56 -16.81 1.07 13.27
N LYS A 57 -18.13 1.22 13.08
CA LYS A 57 -18.97 0.15 12.54
C LYS A 57 -18.59 -0.19 11.09
N ILE A 58 -18.35 0.83 10.28
CA ILE A 58 -17.89 0.66 8.89
C ILE A 58 -16.51 -0.04 8.87
N PHE A 59 -15.58 0.42 9.71
CA PHE A 59 -14.28 -0.21 9.91
C PHE A 59 -14.42 -1.69 10.24
N ALA A 60 -15.28 -2.05 11.19
CA ALA A 60 -15.49 -3.43 11.60
C ALA A 60 -16.01 -4.32 10.47
N ILE A 61 -16.95 -3.82 9.65
CA ILE A 61 -17.46 -4.55 8.49
C ILE A 61 -16.34 -4.77 7.47
N SER A 62 -15.63 -3.70 7.09
CA SER A 62 -14.51 -3.79 6.16
C SER A 62 -13.39 -4.70 6.66
N PHE A 63 -13.11 -4.66 7.97
CA PHE A 63 -12.14 -5.52 8.64
C PHE A 63 -12.49 -7.00 8.48
N VAL A 64 -13.76 -7.37 8.73
CA VAL A 64 -14.23 -8.75 8.54
C VAL A 64 -14.04 -9.20 7.09
N PHE A 65 -14.37 -8.36 6.10
CA PHE A 65 -14.11 -8.69 4.70
C PHE A 65 -12.61 -8.82 4.40
N GLY A 66 -11.76 -8.00 5.02
CA GLY A 66 -10.32 -8.13 4.98
C GLY A 66 -9.87 -9.53 5.42
N VAL A 67 -10.33 -9.99 6.59
CA VAL A 67 -10.02 -11.34 7.11
C VAL A 67 -10.53 -12.44 6.17
N VAL A 68 -11.80 -12.37 5.75
CA VAL A 68 -12.43 -13.38 4.87
C VAL A 68 -11.72 -13.49 3.52
N THR A 69 -11.21 -12.40 2.99
CA THR A 69 -10.50 -12.37 1.70
C THR A 69 -9.00 -12.64 1.84
N GLY A 70 -8.41 -12.35 3.00
CA GLY A 70 -6.99 -12.59 3.30
C GLY A 70 -6.67 -14.07 3.49
N ILE A 71 -7.55 -14.83 4.15
CA ILE A 71 -7.35 -16.27 4.37
C ILE A 71 -7.13 -17.04 3.04
N PRO A 72 -8.00 -16.90 2.01
CA PRO A 72 -7.74 -17.51 0.71
C PRO A 72 -6.44 -17.05 0.04
N MET A 73 -6.08 -15.77 0.21
CA MET A 73 -4.84 -15.21 -0.37
C MET A 73 -3.58 -15.85 0.24
N GLU A 74 -3.56 -16.02 1.56
CA GLU A 74 -2.48 -16.71 2.28
C GLU A 74 -2.34 -18.17 1.78
N PHE A 75 -3.45 -18.90 1.69
CA PHE A 75 -3.43 -20.29 1.21
C PHE A 75 -3.00 -20.41 -0.26
N GLN A 76 -3.24 -19.40 -1.11
CA GLN A 76 -2.81 -19.43 -2.50
C GLN A 76 -1.29 -19.47 -2.68
N PHE A 77 -0.50 -18.95 -1.74
CA PHE A 77 0.96 -19.16 -1.76
C PHE A 77 1.31 -20.64 -1.68
N GLY A 78 0.59 -21.42 -0.87
CA GLY A 78 0.79 -22.86 -0.74
C GLY A 78 0.22 -23.67 -1.91
N THR A 79 -1.00 -23.38 -2.34
CA THR A 79 -1.70 -24.21 -3.34
C THR A 79 -1.22 -23.95 -4.76
N ASN A 80 -1.10 -22.68 -5.14
CA ASN A 80 -0.82 -22.27 -6.53
C ASN A 80 0.66 -21.99 -6.76
N TRP A 81 1.38 -21.63 -5.69
CA TRP A 81 2.79 -21.23 -5.74
C TRP A 81 3.67 -22.13 -4.86
N ALA A 82 3.34 -23.42 -4.74
CA ALA A 82 4.03 -24.38 -3.88
C ALA A 82 5.56 -24.41 -4.05
N ARG A 83 6.05 -24.34 -5.31
CA ARG A 83 7.48 -24.29 -5.61
C ARG A 83 8.14 -23.00 -5.10
N PHE A 84 7.46 -21.87 -5.24
CA PHE A 84 7.92 -20.60 -4.70
C PHE A 84 7.96 -20.64 -3.17
N SER A 85 6.90 -21.14 -2.54
CA SER A 85 6.82 -21.30 -1.08
C SER A 85 7.92 -22.23 -0.54
N ALA A 86 8.23 -23.33 -1.23
CA ALA A 86 9.34 -24.21 -0.87
C ALA A 86 10.71 -23.56 -1.12
N TYR A 87 10.81 -22.67 -2.11
CA TYR A 87 12.04 -21.97 -2.49
C TYR A 87 12.40 -20.85 -1.53
N SER A 88 11.45 -19.99 -1.14
CA SER A 88 11.68 -18.77 -0.34
C SER A 88 11.09 -18.82 1.08
N GLY A 89 10.58 -19.98 1.50
CA GLY A 89 9.82 -20.14 2.74
C GLY A 89 10.56 -19.70 3.99
N GLU A 90 11.88 -19.94 4.10
CA GLU A 90 12.66 -19.55 5.28
C GLU A 90 12.68 -18.03 5.54
N ILE A 91 12.44 -17.22 4.50
CA ILE A 91 12.48 -15.76 4.59
C ILE A 91 11.05 -15.22 4.65
N ILE A 92 10.23 -15.56 3.65
CA ILE A 92 8.87 -15.00 3.51
C ILE A 92 7.94 -15.43 4.64
N ALA A 93 8.01 -16.70 5.06
CA ALA A 93 7.10 -17.21 6.08
C ALA A 93 7.27 -16.51 7.44
N GLN A 94 8.46 -15.99 7.74
CA GLN A 94 8.69 -15.25 8.98
C GLN A 94 7.90 -13.94 9.01
N THR A 95 7.95 -13.17 7.92
CA THR A 95 7.23 -11.90 7.82
C THR A 95 5.71 -12.09 7.85
N LEU A 96 5.19 -13.09 7.14
CA LEU A 96 3.76 -13.43 7.17
C LEU A 96 3.32 -13.93 8.56
N ALA A 97 4.12 -14.77 9.22
CA ALA A 97 3.78 -15.24 10.56
C ALA A 97 3.75 -14.10 11.59
N MET A 98 4.65 -13.11 11.48
CA MET A 98 4.66 -11.94 12.35
C MET A 98 3.42 -11.05 12.15
N GLU A 99 2.95 -10.89 10.91
CA GLU A 99 1.70 -10.20 10.62
C GLU A 99 0.52 -10.83 11.39
N GLY A 100 0.35 -12.15 11.24
CA GLY A 100 -0.74 -12.87 11.89
C GLY A 100 -0.65 -12.89 13.43
N ALA A 101 0.56 -13.09 13.97
CA ALA A 101 0.75 -13.23 15.41
C ALA A 101 0.64 -11.90 16.16
N PHE A 102 1.19 -10.81 15.61
CA PHE A 102 1.26 -9.53 16.32
C PHE A 102 0.19 -8.54 15.87
N ALA A 103 0.05 -8.31 14.57
CA ALA A 103 -0.80 -7.23 14.07
C ALA A 103 -2.28 -7.61 14.11
N PHE A 104 -2.67 -8.76 13.55
CA PHE A 104 -4.07 -9.20 13.59
C PHE A 104 -4.59 -9.44 15.01
N PHE A 105 -3.76 -9.94 15.91
CA PHE A 105 -4.14 -10.09 17.31
C PHE A 105 -4.40 -8.74 17.97
N LEU A 106 -3.49 -7.78 17.77
CA LEU A 106 -3.64 -6.42 18.30
C LEU A 106 -4.91 -5.75 17.75
N GLU A 107 -5.14 -5.84 16.45
CA GLU A 107 -6.33 -5.30 15.79
C GLU A 107 -7.61 -5.91 16.33
N SER A 108 -7.68 -7.25 16.37
CA SER A 108 -8.89 -7.96 16.81
C SER A 108 -9.23 -7.68 18.27
N ALA A 109 -8.21 -7.64 19.14
CA ALA A 109 -8.39 -7.36 20.56
C ALA A 109 -8.89 -5.93 20.79
N PHE A 110 -8.26 -4.93 20.17
CA PHE A 110 -8.61 -3.53 20.38
C PHE A 110 -9.84 -3.09 19.57
N LEU A 111 -10.20 -3.79 18.49
CA LEU A 111 -11.46 -3.57 17.78
C LEU A 111 -12.65 -3.85 18.69
N GLY A 112 -12.63 -4.98 19.41
CA GLY A 112 -13.68 -5.31 20.36
C GLY A 112 -13.83 -4.24 21.45
N ILE A 113 -12.72 -3.76 22.00
CA ILE A 113 -12.71 -2.68 23.00
C ILE A 113 -13.22 -1.36 22.41
N PHE A 114 -12.86 -1.03 21.17
CA PHE A 114 -13.33 0.17 20.49
C PHE A 114 -14.84 0.14 20.25
N LEU A 115 -15.37 -0.99 19.76
CA LEU A 115 -16.79 -1.11 19.44
C LEU A 115 -17.70 -1.19 20.68
N PHE A 116 -17.26 -1.86 21.74
CA PHE A 116 -18.12 -2.22 22.87
C PHE A 116 -17.63 -1.70 24.22
N GLY A 117 -16.36 -1.32 24.33
CA GLY A 117 -15.70 -1.01 25.60
C GLY A 117 -15.89 0.43 26.10
N GLU A 118 -16.41 1.34 25.28
CA GLU A 118 -16.52 2.75 25.66
C GLU A 118 -17.36 2.97 26.93
N GLN A 119 -18.53 2.34 27.02
CA GLN A 119 -19.44 2.52 28.17
C GLN A 119 -18.88 1.93 29.47
N VAL A 120 -18.00 0.93 29.36
CA VAL A 120 -17.43 0.20 30.50
C VAL A 120 -16.13 0.85 30.98
N PHE A 121 -15.22 1.17 30.05
CA PHE A 121 -13.87 1.65 30.36
C PHE A 121 -13.69 3.16 30.18
N GLY A 122 -14.71 3.84 29.65
CA GLY A 122 -14.74 5.27 29.46
C GLY A 122 -13.88 5.78 28.29
N GLN A 123 -13.84 7.10 28.15
CA GLN A 123 -13.30 7.78 26.98
C GLN A 123 -11.78 7.65 26.81
N LYS A 124 -11.03 7.49 27.90
CA LYS A 124 -9.57 7.29 27.85
C LYS A 124 -9.22 5.96 27.21
N MET A 125 -9.91 4.89 27.62
CA MET A 125 -9.70 3.57 27.05
C MET A 125 -10.21 3.51 25.61
N HIS A 126 -11.29 4.21 25.29
CA HIS A 126 -11.80 4.28 23.91
C HIS A 126 -10.82 5.01 22.96
N LEU A 127 -10.14 6.07 23.42
CA LEU A 127 -9.04 6.68 22.65
C LEU A 127 -7.83 5.74 22.55
N PHE A 128 -7.46 5.07 23.65
CA PHE A 128 -6.35 4.11 23.65
C PHE A 128 -6.59 2.96 22.67
N SER A 129 -7.81 2.40 22.63
CA SER A 129 -8.15 1.35 21.66
C SER A 129 -8.09 1.85 20.22
N ALA A 130 -8.49 3.10 19.95
CA ALA A 130 -8.33 3.71 18.62
C ALA A 130 -6.85 3.79 18.20
N ILE A 131 -5.97 4.18 19.12
CA ILE A 131 -4.51 4.26 18.87
C ILE A 131 -3.93 2.87 18.62
N MET A 132 -4.30 1.87 19.44
CA MET A 132 -3.82 0.50 19.25
C MET A 132 -4.34 -0.12 17.95
N LEU A 133 -5.58 0.17 17.54
CA LEU A 133 -6.11 -0.20 16.24
C LEU A 133 -5.29 0.41 15.10
N TRP A 134 -4.99 1.70 15.19
CA TRP A 134 -4.16 2.39 14.20
C TRP A 134 -2.76 1.80 14.11
N LEU A 135 -2.08 1.60 15.24
CA LEU A 135 -0.75 0.99 15.27
C LEU A 135 -0.76 -0.46 14.77
N GLY A 136 -1.80 -1.24 15.09
CA GLY A 136 -1.99 -2.60 14.61
C GLY A 136 -2.10 -2.65 13.10
N THR A 137 -3.07 -1.91 12.53
CA THR A 137 -3.28 -1.87 11.07
C THR A 137 -2.06 -1.43 10.29
N TRP A 138 -1.30 -0.46 10.81
CA TRP A 138 -0.06 -0.01 10.18
C TRP A 138 1.07 -1.03 10.36
N ALA A 139 1.14 -1.73 11.49
CA ALA A 139 2.10 -2.82 11.67
C ALA A 139 1.81 -4.01 10.75
N SER A 140 0.55 -4.40 10.54
CA SER A 140 0.16 -5.43 9.56
C SER A 140 0.67 -5.04 8.17
N GLY A 141 0.33 -3.82 7.72
CA GLY A 141 0.84 -3.27 6.47
C GLY A 141 2.37 -3.31 6.38
N GLY A 142 3.08 -2.99 7.47
CA GLY A 142 4.53 -3.04 7.52
C GLY A 142 5.11 -4.43 7.28
N PHE A 143 4.54 -5.47 7.91
CA PHE A 143 5.03 -6.84 7.75
C PHE A 143 4.79 -7.39 6.34
N ILE A 144 3.59 -7.21 5.79
CA ILE A 144 3.28 -7.72 4.45
C ILE A 144 4.02 -6.95 3.35
N ILE A 145 4.23 -5.64 3.55
CA ILE A 145 5.04 -4.83 2.63
C ILE A 145 6.50 -5.25 2.72
N ALA A 146 7.03 -5.58 3.90
CA ALA A 146 8.39 -6.10 4.02
C ALA A 146 8.60 -7.37 3.19
N THR A 147 7.59 -8.25 3.11
CA THR A 147 7.62 -9.39 2.20
C THR A 147 7.71 -8.96 0.74
N ASN A 148 6.84 -8.03 0.31
CA ASN A 148 6.86 -7.53 -1.07
C ASN A 148 8.19 -6.83 -1.40
N SER A 149 8.70 -5.97 -0.52
CA SER A 149 10.00 -5.29 -0.67
C SER A 149 11.14 -6.27 -0.83
N TRP A 150 11.14 -7.37 -0.08
CA TRP A 150 12.12 -8.44 -0.26
C TRP A 150 11.96 -9.15 -1.60
N MET A 151 10.73 -9.36 -2.09
CA MET A 151 10.49 -9.91 -3.43
C MET A 151 10.97 -8.97 -4.55
N GLN A 152 10.92 -7.64 -4.34
CA GLN A 152 11.43 -6.65 -5.29
C GLN A 152 12.97 -6.56 -5.29
N HIS A 153 13.57 -6.65 -4.10
CA HIS A 153 15.02 -6.59 -3.91
C HIS A 153 15.49 -7.64 -2.88
N PRO A 154 15.74 -8.89 -3.33
CA PRO A 154 16.16 -9.97 -2.46
C PRO A 154 17.55 -9.72 -1.88
N VAL A 155 17.66 -9.72 -0.55
CA VAL A 155 18.91 -9.52 0.21
C VAL A 155 19.01 -10.52 1.36
N GLY A 156 20.21 -10.68 1.94
CA GLY A 156 20.42 -11.44 3.17
C GLY A 156 20.22 -12.95 3.06
N TYR A 157 20.39 -13.53 1.87
CA TYR A 157 20.19 -14.96 1.62
C TYR A 157 21.38 -15.62 0.90
N THR A 158 21.45 -16.95 0.97
CA THR A 158 22.29 -17.79 0.12
C THR A 158 21.46 -18.92 -0.49
N MET A 159 21.91 -19.49 -1.60
CA MET A 159 21.26 -20.64 -2.20
C MET A 159 21.92 -21.92 -1.68
N THR A 160 21.08 -22.79 -1.13
CA THR A 160 21.46 -24.11 -0.62
C THR A 160 21.75 -25.09 -1.77
N PRO A 161 22.47 -26.19 -1.51
CA PRO A 161 22.71 -27.23 -2.53
C PRO A 161 21.43 -27.87 -3.08
N ASP A 162 20.34 -27.91 -2.29
CA ASP A 162 19.01 -28.36 -2.71
C ASP A 162 18.19 -27.29 -3.45
N GLY A 163 18.80 -26.13 -3.74
CA GLY A 163 18.24 -25.08 -4.58
C GLY A 163 17.25 -24.15 -3.88
N LYS A 164 17.13 -24.22 -2.55
CA LYS A 164 16.29 -23.34 -1.72
C LYS A 164 17.08 -22.12 -1.22
N LEU A 165 16.37 -21.08 -0.82
CA LEU A 165 16.97 -19.93 -0.18
C LEU A 165 17.11 -20.16 1.32
N HIS A 166 18.33 -19.96 1.83
CA HIS A 166 18.64 -19.97 3.25
C HIS A 166 18.96 -18.56 3.73
N LEU A 167 18.38 -18.19 4.87
CA LEU A 167 18.60 -16.89 5.49
C LEU A 167 20.02 -16.79 6.06
N THR A 168 20.87 -15.93 5.48
CA THR A 168 22.25 -15.74 5.95
C THR A 168 22.40 -14.52 6.85
N ASN A 169 21.60 -13.48 6.62
CA ASN A 169 21.64 -12.26 7.40
C ASN A 169 20.24 -11.70 7.61
N TYR A 170 19.69 -11.98 8.80
CA TYR A 170 18.38 -11.50 9.23
C TYR A 170 18.26 -9.97 9.22
N TRP A 171 19.29 -9.26 9.68
CA TRP A 171 19.28 -7.80 9.72
C TRP A 171 19.26 -7.17 8.33
N ALA A 172 19.91 -7.79 7.34
CA ALA A 172 19.84 -7.33 5.97
C ALA A 172 18.43 -7.43 5.39
N VAL A 173 17.66 -8.46 5.77
CA VAL A 173 16.24 -8.60 5.36
C VAL A 173 15.36 -7.57 6.05
N LEU A 174 15.51 -7.40 7.37
CA LEU A 174 14.70 -6.44 8.15
C LEU A 174 14.96 -4.98 7.79
N PHE A 175 16.21 -4.63 7.47
CA PHE A 175 16.60 -3.29 7.04
C PHE A 175 16.78 -3.19 5.53
N ASN A 176 16.01 -3.98 4.78
CA ASN A 176 16.01 -3.88 3.33
C ASN A 176 15.65 -2.43 2.94
N PRO A 177 16.48 -1.76 2.11
CA PRO A 177 16.25 -0.36 1.76
C PRO A 177 14.88 -0.11 1.12
N TRP A 178 14.26 -1.12 0.51
CA TRP A 178 12.94 -1.03 -0.11
C TRP A 178 11.79 -0.87 0.88
N ILE A 179 11.94 -1.35 2.11
CA ILE A 179 10.83 -1.42 3.08
C ILE A 179 10.27 -0.04 3.41
N ILE A 180 11.14 0.94 3.71
CA ILE A 180 10.67 2.24 4.19
C ILE A 180 9.94 3.01 3.08
N PRO A 181 10.48 3.15 1.86
CA PRO A 181 9.75 3.82 0.77
C PRO A 181 8.46 3.11 0.42
N ASP A 182 8.47 1.77 0.28
CA ASP A 182 7.27 1.00 -0.08
C ASP A 182 6.19 1.20 0.99
N PHE A 183 6.57 1.08 2.27
CA PHE A 183 5.67 1.21 3.40
C PHE A 183 5.07 2.62 3.50
N MET A 184 5.91 3.65 3.44
CA MET A 184 5.44 5.04 3.53
C MET A 184 4.54 5.40 2.34
N HIS A 185 4.85 4.92 1.14
CA HIS A 185 4.04 5.18 -0.06
C HIS A 185 2.70 4.45 -0.01
N ALA A 186 2.67 3.19 0.45
CA ALA A 186 1.44 2.42 0.59
C ALA A 186 0.52 2.98 1.68
N ILE A 187 1.07 3.30 2.87
CA ILE A 187 0.29 3.86 3.99
C ILE A 187 -0.27 5.25 3.64
N SER A 188 0.52 6.09 2.99
CA SER A 188 0.05 7.38 2.50
C SER A 188 -1.12 7.19 1.50
N GLY A 189 -1.01 6.23 0.58
CA GLY A 189 -2.09 5.82 -0.31
C GLY A 189 -3.35 5.35 0.44
N ALA A 190 -3.18 4.57 1.52
CA ALA A 190 -4.27 4.08 2.35
C ALA A 190 -5.04 5.23 3.01
N VAL A 191 -4.30 6.18 3.59
CA VAL A 191 -4.86 7.39 4.22
C VAL A 191 -5.60 8.24 3.20
N ILE A 192 -5.05 8.42 1.99
CA ILE A 192 -5.72 9.11 0.89
C ILE A 192 -7.05 8.40 0.57
N SER A 193 -7.03 7.09 0.33
CA SER A 193 -8.24 6.33 0.00
C SER A 193 -9.34 6.51 1.06
N ALA A 194 -9.02 6.32 2.34
CA ALA A 194 -10.00 6.47 3.42
C ALA A 194 -10.49 7.93 3.57
N ALA A 195 -9.60 8.91 3.42
CA ALA A 195 -9.94 10.32 3.50
C ALA A 195 -10.90 10.76 2.38
N PHE A 196 -10.70 10.27 1.15
CA PHE A 196 -11.62 10.50 0.04
C PHE A 196 -12.95 9.78 0.21
N VAL A 197 -12.98 8.57 0.79
CA VAL A 197 -14.25 7.90 1.14
C VAL A 197 -15.02 8.69 2.19
N MET A 198 -14.37 9.16 3.25
CA MET A 198 -14.98 10.00 4.28
C MET A 198 -15.50 11.32 3.69
N THR A 199 -14.69 11.98 2.86
CA THR A 199 -15.06 13.21 2.16
C THR A 199 -16.24 12.98 1.23
N GLY A 200 -16.23 11.89 0.45
CA GLY A 200 -17.29 11.55 -0.50
C GLY A 200 -18.64 11.35 0.20
N LEU A 201 -18.66 10.61 1.31
CA LEU A 201 -19.88 10.46 2.11
C LEU A 201 -20.34 11.78 2.71
N GLY A 202 -19.42 12.59 3.25
CA GLY A 202 -19.73 13.91 3.77
C GLY A 202 -20.30 14.85 2.70
N ALA A 203 -19.70 14.89 1.51
CA ALA A 203 -20.16 15.69 0.39
C ALA A 203 -21.54 15.24 -0.08
N TYR A 204 -21.78 13.93 -0.17
CA TYR A 204 -23.09 13.37 -0.46
C TYR A 204 -24.15 13.85 0.54
N TYR A 205 -23.88 13.77 1.84
CA TYR A 205 -24.81 14.25 2.87
C TYR A 205 -25.07 15.76 2.79
N LEU A 206 -24.04 16.58 2.50
CA LEU A 206 -24.23 18.02 2.28
C LEU A 206 -25.13 18.30 1.06
N LEU A 207 -24.90 17.62 -0.06
CA LEU A 207 -25.68 17.79 -1.29
C LEU A 207 -27.11 17.29 -1.12
N ALA A 208 -27.30 16.18 -0.40
CA ALA A 208 -28.61 15.63 -0.06
C ALA A 208 -29.34 16.43 1.04
N LYS A 209 -28.69 17.44 1.64
CA LYS A 209 -29.20 18.23 2.77
C LYS A 209 -29.59 17.37 3.98
N GLN A 210 -28.81 16.32 4.23
CA GLN A 210 -28.99 15.38 5.35
C GLN A 210 -27.79 15.45 6.30
N HIS A 211 -28.00 15.17 7.59
CA HIS A 211 -26.94 15.04 8.59
C HIS A 211 -25.88 16.17 8.57
N TYR A 212 -26.31 17.41 8.37
CA TYR A 212 -25.46 18.55 8.01
C TYR A 212 -24.23 18.74 8.93
N ASP A 213 -24.43 18.61 10.24
CA ASP A 213 -23.35 18.75 11.22
C ASP A 213 -22.24 17.70 11.06
N TYR A 214 -22.61 16.44 10.86
CA TYR A 214 -21.66 15.34 10.61
C TYR A 214 -21.01 15.45 9.24
N ALA A 215 -21.80 15.84 8.25
CA ALA A 215 -21.36 16.00 6.88
C ALA A 215 -20.21 17.02 6.77
N ARG A 216 -20.30 18.16 7.47
CA ARG A 216 -19.21 19.14 7.53
C ARG A 216 -17.96 18.60 8.21
N ILE A 217 -18.10 17.82 9.29
CA ILE A 217 -16.96 17.18 9.97
C ILE A 217 -16.25 16.23 9.00
N PHE A 218 -17.00 15.38 8.30
CA PHE A 218 -16.45 14.39 7.38
C PHE A 218 -15.69 15.04 6.23
N VAL A 219 -16.28 16.06 5.58
CA VAL A 219 -15.61 16.81 4.51
C VAL A 219 -14.37 17.54 5.03
N THR A 220 -14.47 18.21 6.18
CA THR A 220 -13.34 19.01 6.71
C THR A 220 -12.16 18.12 7.07
N ILE A 221 -12.38 17.05 7.83
CA ILE A 221 -11.32 16.13 8.23
C ILE A 221 -10.77 15.39 7.00
N GLY A 222 -11.66 14.85 6.17
CA GLY A 222 -11.25 14.09 4.99
C GLY A 222 -10.43 14.93 4.00
N VAL A 223 -10.84 16.18 3.71
CA VAL A 223 -10.08 17.04 2.80
C VAL A 223 -8.73 17.44 3.39
N ILE A 224 -8.67 17.82 4.67
CA ILE A 224 -7.41 18.23 5.31
C ILE A 224 -6.43 17.06 5.36
N VAL A 225 -6.87 15.90 5.85
CA VAL A 225 -6.03 14.71 5.97
C VAL A 225 -5.63 14.20 4.58
N GLY A 226 -6.58 14.16 3.64
CA GLY A 226 -6.33 13.75 2.26
C GLY A 226 -5.34 14.67 1.55
N LEU A 227 -5.40 15.99 1.76
CA LEU A 227 -4.44 16.95 1.21
C LEU A 227 -3.04 16.71 1.77
N ILE A 228 -2.92 16.57 3.09
CA ILE A 228 -1.63 16.32 3.74
C ILE A 228 -1.04 14.99 3.23
N ALA A 229 -1.82 13.92 3.24
CA ALA A 229 -1.38 12.62 2.76
C ALA A 229 -1.02 12.66 1.25
N SER A 230 -1.78 13.38 0.43
CA SER A 230 -1.45 13.55 -1.01
C SER A 230 -0.13 14.29 -1.22
N ALA A 231 0.18 15.28 -0.37
CA ALA A 231 1.48 15.95 -0.41
C ALA A 231 2.61 14.96 -0.07
N PHE A 232 2.45 14.15 0.98
CA PHE A 232 3.43 13.10 1.34
C PHE A 232 3.55 12.01 0.27
N GLN A 233 2.44 11.61 -0.38
CA GLN A 233 2.41 10.66 -1.49
C GLN A 233 3.28 11.11 -2.66
N LEU A 234 3.17 12.40 -3.01
CA LEU A 234 3.98 13.00 -4.06
C LEU A 234 5.44 13.10 -3.60
N PHE A 235 5.67 13.74 -2.47
CA PHE A 235 7.00 13.95 -1.90
C PHE A 235 6.97 13.87 -0.36
N PRO A 236 7.81 13.04 0.27
CA PRO A 236 8.95 12.35 -0.34
C PRO A 236 8.61 10.95 -0.88
N THR A 237 7.46 10.35 -0.55
CA THR A 237 7.34 8.88 -0.67
C THR A 237 7.34 8.40 -2.12
N GLY A 238 6.59 9.04 -3.02
CA GLY A 238 6.58 8.69 -4.44
C GLY A 238 7.91 8.96 -5.14
N ASP A 239 8.60 10.03 -4.75
CA ASP A 239 9.94 10.35 -5.24
C ASP A 239 11.00 9.34 -4.78
N MET A 240 10.90 8.87 -3.53
CA MET A 240 11.75 7.79 -3.00
C MET A 240 11.51 6.48 -3.74
N GLU A 241 10.25 6.11 -3.97
CA GLU A 241 9.88 4.93 -4.77
C GLU A 241 10.45 5.01 -6.20
N GLY A 242 10.23 6.14 -6.89
CA GLY A 242 10.79 6.36 -8.23
C GLY A 242 12.31 6.24 -8.25
N SER A 243 12.99 6.73 -7.21
CA SER A 243 14.44 6.61 -7.06
C SER A 243 14.90 5.16 -6.89
N GLN A 244 14.14 4.33 -6.15
CA GLN A 244 14.45 2.91 -5.98
C GLN A 244 14.28 2.12 -7.27
N VAL A 245 13.16 2.32 -7.97
CA VAL A 245 12.93 1.68 -9.27
C VAL A 245 14.03 2.08 -10.26
N THR A 246 14.43 3.35 -10.26
CA THR A 246 15.54 3.84 -11.10
C THR A 246 16.86 3.14 -10.80
N ALA A 247 17.19 2.96 -9.52
CA ALA A 247 18.48 2.40 -9.09
C ALA A 247 18.57 0.88 -9.31
N TYR A 248 17.49 0.15 -9.04
CA TYR A 248 17.53 -1.31 -8.92
C TYR A 248 16.69 -2.05 -9.97
N GLN A 249 15.70 -1.39 -10.59
CA GLN A 249 14.80 -2.00 -11.58
C GLN A 249 14.60 -1.09 -12.82
N PRO A 250 15.68 -0.76 -13.56
CA PRO A 250 15.59 0.19 -14.67
C PRO A 250 14.72 -0.30 -15.83
N THR A 251 14.53 -1.61 -16.00
CA THR A 251 13.59 -2.17 -16.98
C THR A 251 12.13 -1.85 -16.62
N LYS A 252 11.79 -1.85 -15.33
CA LYS A 252 10.47 -1.46 -14.83
C LYS A 252 10.23 0.04 -15.04
N LEU A 253 11.22 0.89 -14.75
CA LEU A 253 11.15 2.33 -15.04
C LEU A 253 10.91 2.57 -16.54
N ALA A 254 11.71 1.95 -17.41
CA ALA A 254 11.57 2.11 -18.85
C ALA A 254 10.20 1.64 -19.36
N ALA A 255 9.64 0.57 -18.79
CA ALA A 255 8.29 0.11 -19.11
C ALA A 255 7.20 1.06 -18.60
N MET A 256 7.32 1.59 -17.38
CA MET A 256 6.38 2.55 -16.80
C MET A 256 6.28 3.83 -17.66
N GLU A 257 7.41 4.29 -18.19
CA GLU A 257 7.50 5.51 -18.98
C GLU A 257 7.31 5.25 -20.49
N GLY A 258 7.07 4.01 -20.92
CA GLY A 258 6.96 3.67 -22.34
C GLY A 258 8.22 3.99 -23.15
N LEU A 259 9.39 4.00 -22.49
CA LEU A 259 10.68 4.40 -23.08
C LEU A 259 11.35 3.19 -23.76
N PHE A 260 11.21 3.10 -25.08
CA PHE A 260 11.81 2.01 -25.86
C PHE A 260 13.30 2.23 -26.15
N GLN A 261 13.66 3.45 -26.55
CA GLN A 261 15.04 3.81 -26.88
C GLN A 261 15.70 4.54 -25.72
N THR A 262 17.02 4.36 -25.59
CA THR A 262 17.79 5.09 -24.57
C THR A 262 17.94 6.54 -24.99
N GLU A 263 17.58 7.47 -24.09
CA GLU A 263 17.57 8.91 -24.36
C GLU A 263 18.32 9.67 -23.27
N SER A 264 18.96 10.78 -23.65
CA SER A 264 19.53 11.75 -22.71
C SER A 264 18.55 12.91 -22.55
N GLY A 265 18.19 13.28 -21.32
CA GLY A 265 17.11 14.23 -21.10
C GLY A 265 15.74 13.64 -21.43
N ALA A 266 15.50 12.38 -21.04
CA ALA A 266 14.22 11.74 -21.27
C ALA A 266 13.07 12.56 -20.65
N GLY A 267 11.98 12.71 -21.40
CA GLY A 267 10.74 13.31 -20.93
C GLY A 267 9.92 12.33 -20.09
N ILE A 268 9.01 12.88 -19.27
CA ILE A 268 8.00 12.07 -18.56
C ILE A 268 6.76 11.94 -19.43
N VAL A 269 6.19 10.75 -19.51
CA VAL A 269 4.98 10.47 -20.30
C VAL A 269 3.76 10.62 -19.41
N ILE A 270 2.88 11.58 -19.72
CA ILE A 270 1.62 11.77 -18.99
C ILE A 270 0.56 10.79 -19.50
N ILE A 271 0.47 10.61 -20.82
CA ILE A 271 -0.43 9.66 -21.50
C ILE A 271 0.31 9.12 -22.72
N GLY A 272 0.14 7.83 -23.03
CA GLY A 272 0.61 7.20 -24.26
C GLY A 272 0.17 5.75 -24.36
N GLN A 273 0.20 5.19 -25.57
CA GLN A 273 -0.18 3.80 -25.84
C GLN A 273 1.05 3.03 -26.33
N PRO A 274 1.62 2.11 -25.52
CA PRO A 274 2.80 1.37 -25.95
C PRO A 274 2.45 0.35 -27.03
N ASP A 275 3.09 0.47 -28.20
CA ASP A 275 3.02 -0.54 -29.26
C ASP A 275 4.29 -1.39 -29.23
N MET A 276 4.14 -2.60 -28.67
CA MET A 276 5.24 -3.57 -28.56
C MET A 276 5.67 -4.16 -29.90
N ALA A 277 4.82 -4.13 -30.94
CA ALA A 277 5.16 -4.65 -32.25
C ALA A 277 6.07 -3.70 -33.03
N THR A 278 5.81 -2.38 -32.91
CA THR A 278 6.63 -1.36 -33.56
C THR A 278 7.70 -0.76 -32.64
N GLY A 279 7.64 -1.02 -31.33
CA GLY A 279 8.61 -0.55 -30.34
C GLY A 279 8.57 0.97 -30.15
N ARG A 280 7.36 1.55 -30.16
CA ARG A 280 7.14 2.99 -29.99
C ARG A 280 5.93 3.26 -29.11
N LEU A 281 5.83 4.51 -28.67
CA LEU A 281 4.71 5.01 -27.89
C LEU A 281 3.80 5.83 -28.81
N ASP A 282 2.58 5.36 -29.03
CA ASP A 282 1.58 6.04 -29.85
C ASP A 282 0.81 7.09 -29.03
N ASN A 283 0.43 8.18 -29.70
CA ASN A 283 -0.34 9.31 -29.13
C ASN A 283 0.22 9.89 -27.81
N PRO A 284 1.54 10.16 -27.69
CA PRO A 284 2.10 10.51 -26.40
C PRO A 284 1.90 11.99 -26.06
N ILE A 285 1.55 12.27 -24.80
CA ILE A 285 1.66 13.60 -24.18
C ILE A 285 2.88 13.55 -23.27
N ILE A 286 3.96 14.19 -23.70
CA ILE A 286 5.27 14.16 -23.03
C ILE A 286 5.59 15.54 -22.50
N VAL A 287 6.06 15.61 -21.24
CA VAL A 287 6.71 16.81 -20.72
C VAL A 287 8.24 16.58 -20.82
N PRO A 288 8.95 17.38 -21.64
CA PRO A 288 10.36 17.12 -21.96
C PRO A 288 11.26 17.26 -20.73
N ASP A 289 12.36 16.49 -20.72
CA ASP A 289 13.46 16.50 -19.75
C ASP A 289 13.12 16.22 -18.27
N VAL A 290 11.84 16.16 -17.88
CA VAL A 290 11.41 16.01 -16.48
C VAL A 290 11.81 14.66 -15.89
N LEU A 291 11.69 13.56 -16.65
CA LEU A 291 11.98 12.22 -16.14
C LEU A 291 13.45 12.11 -15.72
N SER A 292 14.38 12.66 -16.49
CA SER A 292 15.82 12.67 -16.16
C SER A 292 16.13 13.39 -14.84
N VAL A 293 15.40 14.47 -14.53
CA VAL A 293 15.51 15.21 -13.26
C VAL A 293 14.89 14.44 -12.11
N LEU A 294 13.71 13.84 -12.30
CA LEU A 294 13.04 13.08 -11.25
C LEU A 294 13.82 11.81 -10.86
N THR A 295 14.47 11.18 -11.83
CA THR A 295 15.15 9.90 -11.64
C THR A 295 16.61 10.06 -11.23
N TYR A 296 17.36 10.97 -11.88
CA TYR A 296 18.81 11.11 -11.69
C TYR A 296 19.23 12.50 -11.17
N ARG A 297 18.27 13.38 -10.86
CA ARG A 297 18.50 14.77 -10.42
C ARG A 297 19.34 15.60 -11.38
N ARG A 298 19.35 15.23 -12.67
CA ARG A 298 20.18 15.84 -13.71
C ARG A 298 19.44 15.86 -15.04
N TRP A 299 19.28 17.05 -15.62
CA TRP A 299 18.59 17.29 -16.90
C TRP A 299 19.18 16.50 -18.08
N THR A 300 20.48 16.21 -18.07
CA THR A 300 21.16 15.51 -19.17
C THR A 300 21.43 14.05 -18.85
N ALA A 301 20.81 13.50 -17.81
CA ALA A 301 21.01 12.10 -17.46
C ALA A 301 20.48 11.18 -18.57
N GLN A 302 21.23 10.12 -18.84
CA GLN A 302 20.85 9.09 -19.80
C GLN A 302 19.94 8.08 -19.11
N VAL A 303 18.70 7.96 -19.59
CA VAL A 303 17.73 6.96 -19.12
C VAL A 303 17.74 5.79 -20.10
N LYS A 304 18.00 4.57 -19.60
CA LYS A 304 18.05 3.37 -20.44
C LYS A 304 16.64 2.97 -20.90
N GLY A 305 16.45 2.84 -22.20
CA GLY A 305 15.20 2.33 -22.77
C GLY A 305 15.12 0.81 -22.76
N LEU A 306 13.93 0.26 -23.01
CA LEU A 306 13.66 -1.19 -23.03
C LEU A 306 14.57 -1.95 -24.01
N ASN A 307 14.94 -1.34 -25.14
CA ASN A 307 15.77 -1.98 -26.16
C ASN A 307 17.22 -2.22 -25.71
N ALA A 308 17.67 -1.55 -24.65
CA ALA A 308 18.98 -1.78 -24.05
C ALA A 308 19.05 -3.09 -23.23
N PHE A 309 17.90 -3.73 -22.96
CA PHE A 309 17.81 -4.93 -22.15
C PHE A 309 17.40 -6.15 -22.97
N PRO A 310 17.87 -7.37 -22.62
CA PRO A 310 17.43 -8.61 -23.25
C PRO A 310 15.90 -8.78 -23.19
N PRO A 311 15.24 -9.28 -24.26
CA PRO A 311 13.78 -9.45 -24.28
C PRO A 311 13.20 -10.27 -23.12
N ASN A 312 13.94 -11.26 -22.62
CA ASN A 312 13.53 -12.10 -21.50
C ASN A 312 13.68 -11.43 -20.11
N GLN A 313 14.24 -10.22 -20.05
CA GLN A 313 14.39 -9.41 -18.84
C GLN A 313 13.49 -8.17 -18.83
N ARG A 314 12.68 -7.99 -19.89
CA ARG A 314 11.66 -6.95 -19.97
C ARG A 314 10.38 -7.47 -19.30
N PRO A 315 9.67 -6.62 -18.53
CA PRO A 315 8.45 -7.01 -17.82
C PRO A 315 7.29 -7.39 -18.75
#